data_AF-A0A937JEL0-F1
#
_entry.id   AF-A0A937JEL0-F1
#
_cell.length_a   1.000
_cell.length_b   1.000
_cell.length_c   1.000
_cell.angle_alpha   90.00
_cell.angle_beta   90.00
_cell.angle_gamma   90.00
#
_symmetry.space_group_name_H-M   'P 1'
#
loop_
_entity.id
_entity.type
_entity.pdbx_description
1 polymer ?
#
loop_
_entity_poly.entity_id
_entity_poly.type
_entity_poly.pdbx_seq_one_letter_code
_entity_poly.pdbx_strand_id
1 'polypeptide(L)'
;MRLKCSFVVLAGVAALGLSACDNGASAVETRDRTAVLEDAKPESGVPDGEVAKSTPAEAKPALTANRRETVDAKIQRLFERNGADFGTTTPEAYLTAVTAFTKTPPADAETVRRANGDVLIYQASTNTFAVVDANGVPRTMFKPDDGAAYWAKEKAAAPTFGQRRRSGESR
;
A
#
# COMPACT_ATOMS: atom_id res chain seq x y z
N MET A 1 23.69 -52.58 0.97
CA MET A 1 24.76 -52.60 -0.06
C MET A 1 24.38 -51.59 -1.13
N ARG A 2 24.92 -50.36 -1.06
CA ARG A 2 25.97 -49.79 -1.94
C ARG A 2 25.68 -49.91 -3.43
N LEU A 3 25.33 -48.79 -4.06
CA LEU A 3 25.98 -48.37 -5.30
C LEU A 3 26.20 -46.86 -5.26
N LYS A 4 27.45 -46.47 -5.49
CA LYS A 4 28.00 -45.11 -5.39
C LYS A 4 28.21 -44.56 -6.82
N CYS A 5 27.92 -43.27 -6.96
CA CYS A 5 28.56 -42.23 -7.80
C CYS A 5 29.16 -42.59 -9.16
N SER A 6 28.80 -41.80 -10.18
CA SER A 6 29.77 -41.29 -11.16
C SER A 6 29.38 -39.88 -11.60
N PHE A 7 30.26 -38.94 -11.25
CA PHE A 7 30.37 -37.59 -11.79
C PHE A 7 31.38 -37.65 -12.95
N VAL A 8 31.07 -37.08 -14.12
CA VAL A 8 32.09 -36.59 -15.07
C VAL A 8 31.59 -35.28 -15.71
N VAL A 9 32.51 -34.33 -15.70
CA VAL A 9 32.54 -32.91 -16.09
C VAL A 9 33.16 -32.83 -17.50
N LEU A 10 32.77 -32.00 -18.47
CA LEU A 10 33.13 -30.58 -18.78
C LEU A 10 32.69 -30.39 -20.27
N ALA A 11 32.16 -29.26 -20.72
CA ALA A 11 32.94 -28.23 -21.41
C ALA A 11 32.02 -27.03 -21.71
N GLY A 12 32.43 -25.84 -21.28
CA GLY A 12 31.79 -24.58 -21.63
C GLY A 12 32.49 -23.88 -22.80
N VAL A 13 31.81 -22.91 -23.40
CA VAL A 13 32.41 -21.69 -23.95
C VAL A 13 31.42 -20.55 -23.70
N ALA A 14 31.93 -19.52 -23.03
CA ALA A 14 31.28 -18.24 -22.79
C ALA A 14 31.34 -17.37 -24.05
N ALA A 15 30.26 -16.63 -24.32
CA ALA A 15 30.30 -15.44 -25.17
C ALA A 15 29.62 -14.29 -24.42
N LEU A 16 30.45 -13.30 -24.08
CA LEU A 16 30.08 -12.01 -23.50
C LEU A 16 29.23 -11.22 -24.51
N GLY A 17 28.02 -10.87 -24.12
CA GLY A 17 27.21 -9.84 -24.78
C GLY A 17 27.10 -8.62 -23.87
N LEU A 18 28.10 -7.73 -23.91
CA LEU A 18 27.99 -6.38 -23.37
C LEU A 18 27.20 -5.55 -24.40
N SER A 19 25.91 -5.37 -24.20
CA SER A 19 25.13 -4.38 -24.96
C SER A 19 24.55 -3.32 -24.03
N ALA A 20 25.24 -2.19 -24.05
CA ALA A 20 24.74 -0.82 -23.94
C ALA A 20 23.81 -0.47 -22.77
N CYS A 21 24.37 0.32 -21.85
CA CYS A 21 23.62 1.30 -21.08
C CYS A 21 22.97 2.30 -22.04
N ASP A 22 21.69 2.15 -22.35
CA ASP A 22 20.87 3.25 -22.85
C ASP A 22 20.38 4.03 -21.63
N ASN A 23 21.19 5.00 -21.20
CA ASN A 23 20.78 6.00 -20.23
C ASN A 23 19.96 7.03 -20.99
N GLY A 24 18.69 6.67 -21.27
CA GLY A 24 17.74 7.48 -22.02
C GLY A 24 17.64 8.88 -21.44
N ALA A 25 17.96 9.87 -22.28
CA ALA A 25 17.88 11.28 -21.98
C ALA A 25 16.44 11.70 -21.64
N SER A 26 16.14 11.90 -20.35
CA SER A 26 15.00 12.72 -19.95
C SER A 26 15.44 14.18 -19.92
N ALA A 27 15.40 14.82 -21.07
CA ALA A 27 15.45 16.27 -21.20
C ALA A 27 14.12 16.84 -20.70
N VAL A 28 14.10 17.38 -19.48
CA VAL A 28 13.01 18.26 -19.03
C VAL A 28 13.21 19.61 -19.72
N GLU A 29 12.49 19.82 -20.81
CA GLU A 29 12.34 21.13 -21.43
C GLU A 29 11.56 22.03 -20.48
N THR A 30 12.28 22.84 -19.71
CA THR A 30 11.71 23.95 -18.95
C THR A 30 11.24 24.99 -19.95
N ARG A 31 9.96 24.95 -20.32
CA ARG A 31 9.36 26.10 -21.02
C ARG A 31 9.20 27.25 -20.04
N ASP A 32 9.98 28.26 -20.35
CA ASP A 32 10.01 29.64 -19.89
C ASP A 32 8.72 30.20 -19.28
N ARG A 33 8.93 30.82 -18.12
CA ARG A 33 8.11 31.91 -17.60
C ARG A 33 8.63 33.20 -18.25
N THR A 34 7.86 33.81 -19.15
CA THR A 34 7.92 35.26 -19.39
C THR A 34 6.54 35.75 -19.81
N ALA A 35 6.08 36.78 -19.09
CA ALA A 35 4.80 37.47 -19.22
C ALA A 35 4.73 38.37 -20.46
N VAL A 36 3.52 38.63 -21.01
CA VAL A 36 3.02 39.98 -21.34
C VAL A 36 1.48 39.95 -21.36
N LEU A 37 0.90 41.08 -20.92
CA LEU A 37 -0.51 41.47 -20.84
C LEU A 37 -1.20 41.63 -22.21
N GLU A 38 -2.50 41.96 -22.09
CA GLU A 38 -3.45 42.61 -23.04
C GLU A 38 -4.41 41.63 -23.72
N ASP A 39 -5.70 41.92 -23.92
CA ASP A 39 -6.74 42.79 -23.36
C ASP A 39 -8.01 42.32 -24.10
N ALA A 40 -9.11 42.00 -23.40
CA ALA A 40 -10.49 42.08 -23.91
C ALA A 40 -11.53 41.51 -22.91
N LYS A 41 -12.40 42.40 -22.44
CA LYS A 41 -13.72 42.20 -21.80
C LYS A 41 -14.79 42.74 -22.81
N PRO A 42 -16.14 42.49 -22.78
CA PRO A 42 -17.05 41.93 -21.75
C PRO A 42 -17.93 40.75 -22.26
N GLU A 43 -18.69 40.02 -21.42
CA GLU A 43 -20.09 40.34 -21.09
C GLU A 43 -20.67 39.37 -20.02
N SER A 44 -21.36 40.00 -19.05
CA SER A 44 -22.50 39.59 -18.21
C SER A 44 -22.86 38.12 -17.96
N GLY A 45 -23.00 37.79 -16.67
CA GLY A 45 -23.87 36.70 -16.19
C GLY A 45 -23.48 36.14 -14.81
N VAL A 46 -24.06 36.69 -13.74
CA VAL A 46 -24.24 36.00 -12.43
C VAL A 46 -25.73 36.13 -12.12
N PRO A 47 -26.41 35.15 -11.46
CA PRO A 47 -26.09 34.73 -10.09
C PRO A 47 -26.01 33.21 -9.91
N ASP A 48 -25.11 32.75 -9.05
CA ASP A 48 -25.44 32.24 -7.70
C ASP A 48 -26.13 30.86 -7.73
N GLY A 49 -25.29 29.84 -7.90
CA GLY A 49 -25.57 28.47 -7.52
C GLY A 49 -24.47 28.08 -6.55
N GLU A 50 -24.79 28.18 -5.26
CA GLU A 50 -23.96 27.84 -4.10
C GLU A 50 -23.34 26.44 -4.26
N VAL A 51 -22.19 26.37 -4.91
CA VAL A 51 -21.23 25.29 -4.64
C VAL A 51 -20.61 25.66 -3.32
N ALA A 52 -21.27 25.22 -2.25
CA ALA A 52 -20.65 25.08 -0.95
C ALA A 52 -19.38 24.25 -1.15
N LYS A 53 -18.28 24.97 -1.39
CA LYS A 53 -16.92 24.46 -1.36
C LYS A 53 -16.70 24.07 0.09
N SER A 54 -17.13 22.87 0.46
CA SER A 54 -16.81 22.25 1.73
C SER A 54 -15.30 22.28 1.82
N THR A 55 -14.80 23.18 2.67
CA THR A 55 -13.43 23.16 3.13
C THR A 55 -13.18 21.75 3.65
N PRO A 56 -12.12 21.04 3.20
CA PRO A 56 -11.74 19.82 3.84
C PRO A 56 -11.31 20.18 5.27
N ALA A 57 -12.22 20.01 6.23
CA ALA A 57 -11.85 19.70 7.60
C ALA A 57 -10.85 18.57 7.50
N GLU A 58 -9.63 18.78 8.00
CA GLU A 58 -8.44 17.96 7.79
C GLU A 58 -8.78 16.45 7.85
N ALA A 59 -9.13 15.89 6.69
CA ALA A 59 -9.74 14.57 6.61
C ALA A 59 -8.59 13.58 6.62
N LYS A 60 -8.56 12.72 7.65
CA LYS A 60 -7.58 11.64 7.70
C LYS A 60 -7.61 10.87 6.36
N PRO A 61 -6.44 10.56 5.79
CA PRO A 61 -6.39 9.89 4.50
C PRO A 61 -7.10 8.52 4.58
N ALA A 62 -7.74 8.11 3.49
CA ALA A 62 -8.50 6.86 3.45
C ALA A 62 -7.63 5.61 3.63
N LEU A 63 -6.35 5.67 3.19
CA LEU A 63 -5.33 4.66 3.39
C LEU A 63 -3.96 5.35 3.57
N THR A 64 -3.06 4.68 4.28
CA THR A 64 -1.67 5.16 4.42
C THR A 64 -0.98 5.21 3.05
N ALA A 65 -0.33 6.32 2.71
CA ALA A 65 0.51 6.45 1.53
C ALA A 65 2.00 6.63 1.90
N ASN A 66 2.87 6.56 0.90
CA ASN A 66 4.28 6.92 1.06
C ASN A 66 4.77 7.66 -0.20
N ARG A 67 5.98 8.24 -0.18
CA ARG A 67 6.51 9.04 -1.31
C ARG A 67 6.55 8.27 -2.65
N ARG A 68 6.60 6.93 -2.63
CA ARG A 68 6.71 6.07 -3.82
C ARG A 68 5.37 5.56 -4.34
N GLU A 69 4.28 5.73 -3.60
CA GLU A 69 2.96 5.18 -3.96
C GLU A 69 1.87 6.14 -3.48
N THR A 70 1.11 6.68 -4.44
CA THR A 70 -0.07 7.52 -4.14
C THR A 70 -1.16 6.68 -3.47
N VAL A 71 -2.11 7.35 -2.80
CA VAL A 71 -3.25 6.67 -2.15
C VAL A 71 -4.04 5.86 -3.18
N ASP A 72 -4.37 6.44 -4.33
CA ASP A 72 -5.15 5.78 -5.38
C ASP A 72 -4.43 4.57 -5.99
N ALA A 73 -3.12 4.69 -6.26
CA ALA A 73 -2.32 3.57 -6.75
C ALA A 73 -2.28 2.43 -5.74
N LYS A 74 -2.19 2.75 -4.44
CA LYS A 74 -2.26 1.74 -3.38
C LYS A 74 -3.64 1.09 -3.27
N ILE A 75 -4.72 1.87 -3.39
CA ILE A 75 -6.09 1.35 -3.40
C ILE A 75 -6.23 0.32 -4.52
N GLN A 76 -5.85 0.70 -5.75
CA GLN A 76 -5.90 -0.16 -6.92
C GLN A 76 -5.12 -1.46 -6.69
N ARG A 77 -3.86 -1.36 -6.23
CA ARG A 77 -3.02 -2.54 -5.99
C ARG A 77 -3.58 -3.48 -4.90
N LEU A 78 -4.14 -2.92 -3.83
CA LEU A 78 -4.74 -3.73 -2.76
C LEU A 78 -6.05 -4.39 -3.24
N PHE A 79 -6.84 -3.68 -4.03
CA PHE A 79 -8.05 -4.21 -4.66
C PHE A 79 -7.71 -5.35 -5.63
N GLU A 80 -6.75 -5.18 -6.53
CA GLU A 80 -6.36 -6.24 -7.48
C GLU A 80 -5.89 -7.51 -6.77
N ARG A 81 -5.21 -7.37 -5.62
CA ARG A 81 -4.70 -8.52 -4.87
C ARG A 81 -5.78 -9.21 -4.02
N ASN A 82 -6.65 -8.43 -3.38
CA ASN A 82 -7.49 -8.93 -2.30
C ASN A 82 -8.99 -8.73 -2.53
N GLY A 83 -9.40 -7.92 -3.51
CA GLY A 83 -10.78 -7.46 -3.68
C GLY A 83 -11.77 -8.60 -3.95
N ALA A 84 -11.33 -9.60 -4.71
CA ALA A 84 -12.11 -10.79 -5.02
C ALA A 84 -12.47 -11.59 -3.75
N ASP A 85 -11.56 -11.67 -2.77
CA ASP A 85 -11.78 -12.40 -1.51
C ASP A 85 -12.91 -11.81 -0.66
N PHE A 86 -13.23 -10.53 -0.88
CA PHE A 86 -14.30 -9.81 -0.21
C PHE A 86 -15.55 -9.61 -1.09
N GLY A 87 -15.60 -10.24 -2.27
CA GLY A 87 -16.72 -10.10 -3.19
C GLY A 87 -16.89 -8.68 -3.73
N THR A 88 -15.83 -7.88 -3.72
CA THR A 88 -15.85 -6.50 -4.23
C THR A 88 -15.45 -6.48 -5.70
N THR A 89 -16.14 -5.68 -6.51
CA THR A 89 -15.92 -5.58 -7.96
C THR A 89 -15.22 -4.29 -8.38
N THR A 90 -15.09 -3.31 -7.48
CA THR A 90 -14.38 -2.05 -7.74
C THR A 90 -13.43 -1.68 -6.60
N PRO A 91 -12.39 -0.88 -6.88
CA PRO A 91 -11.46 -0.42 -5.86
C PRO A 91 -12.13 0.41 -4.75
N GLU A 92 -13.15 1.19 -5.07
CA GLU A 92 -13.90 2.01 -4.12
C GLU A 92 -14.77 1.16 -3.18
N ALA A 93 -15.38 0.09 -3.72
CA ALA A 93 -16.13 -0.87 -2.90
C ALA A 93 -15.19 -1.59 -1.92
N TYR A 94 -14.00 -1.96 -2.37
CA TYR A 94 -12.97 -2.54 -1.52
C TYR A 94 -12.47 -1.56 -0.45
N LEU A 95 -12.19 -0.31 -0.81
CA LEU A 95 -11.81 0.73 0.17
C LEU A 95 -12.90 0.97 1.21
N THR A 96 -14.17 0.91 0.80
CA THR A 96 -15.32 1.01 1.70
C THR A 96 -15.34 -0.15 2.70
N ALA A 97 -15.11 -1.38 2.24
CA ALA A 97 -15.00 -2.55 3.11
C ALA A 97 -13.81 -2.45 4.08
N VAL A 98 -12.63 -2.03 3.61
CA VAL A 98 -11.45 -1.76 4.45
C VAL A 98 -11.79 -0.75 5.54
N THR A 99 -12.41 0.37 5.15
CA THR A 99 -12.75 1.46 6.07
C THR A 99 -13.77 1.01 7.11
N ALA A 100 -14.81 0.29 6.70
CA ALA A 100 -15.82 -0.23 7.61
C ALA A 100 -15.22 -1.20 8.63
N PHE A 101 -14.46 -2.20 8.18
CA PHE A 101 -13.84 -3.20 9.05
C PHE A 101 -12.84 -2.60 10.05
N THR A 102 -12.08 -1.59 9.63
CA THR A 102 -11.04 -1.00 10.48
C THR A 102 -11.57 0.07 11.44
N LYS A 103 -12.61 0.83 11.07
CA LYS A 103 -13.21 1.84 11.94
C LYS A 103 -14.20 1.25 12.95
N THR A 104 -14.98 0.26 12.52
CA THR A 104 -15.96 -0.41 13.36
C THR A 104 -15.75 -1.93 13.24
N PRO A 105 -14.68 -2.47 13.86
CA PRO A 105 -14.44 -3.90 13.84
C PRO A 105 -15.65 -4.67 14.39
N PRO A 106 -16.02 -5.81 13.79
CA PRO A 106 -17.04 -6.69 14.34
C PRO A 106 -16.73 -7.10 15.78
N ALA A 107 -17.77 -7.38 16.57
CA ALA A 107 -17.61 -7.69 18.00
C ALA A 107 -16.78 -8.95 18.28
N ASP A 108 -16.72 -9.88 17.32
CA ASP A 108 -15.93 -11.11 17.38
C ASP A 108 -14.51 -10.95 16.83
N ALA A 109 -14.10 -9.72 16.45
CA ALA A 109 -12.73 -9.45 16.04
C ALA A 109 -11.80 -9.31 17.25
N GLU A 110 -10.66 -10.00 17.21
CA GLU A 110 -9.56 -9.79 18.13
C GLU A 110 -8.67 -8.64 17.65
N THR A 111 -8.05 -7.92 18.61
CA THR A 111 -7.09 -6.87 18.29
C THR A 111 -5.80 -6.99 19.10
N VAL A 112 -4.67 -6.60 18.50
CA VAL A 112 -3.38 -6.48 19.21
C VAL A 112 -2.64 -5.25 18.73
N ARG A 113 -2.02 -4.52 19.67
CA ARG A 113 -1.18 -3.36 19.36
C ARG A 113 0.29 -3.80 19.25
N ARG A 114 0.95 -3.45 18.15
CA ARG A 114 2.38 -3.67 17.92
C ARG A 114 3.22 -2.63 18.67
N ALA A 115 4.49 -2.93 18.88
CA ALA A 115 5.46 -2.02 19.52
C ALA A 115 5.63 -0.66 18.80
N ASN A 116 5.39 -0.61 17.49
CA ASN A 116 5.43 0.63 16.69
C ASN A 116 4.12 1.44 16.72
N GLY A 117 3.12 0.97 17.47
CA GLY A 117 1.81 1.62 17.58
C GLY A 117 0.78 1.22 16.51
N ASP A 118 1.13 0.40 15.51
CA ASP A 118 0.12 -0.17 14.61
C ASP A 118 -0.82 -1.09 15.40
N VAL A 119 -2.09 -1.16 14.99
CA VAL A 119 -3.10 -2.09 15.53
C VAL A 119 -3.41 -3.14 14.47
N LEU A 120 -3.39 -4.40 14.89
CA LEU A 120 -3.85 -5.54 14.08
C LEU A 120 -5.24 -5.92 14.52
N ILE A 121 -6.05 -6.30 13.55
CA ILE A 121 -7.44 -6.68 13.73
C ILE A 121 -7.63 -7.99 12.99
N TYR A 122 -8.19 -9.00 13.65
CA TYR A 122 -8.48 -10.29 13.04
C TYR A 122 -9.86 -10.80 13.44
N GLN A 123 -10.71 -11.11 12.47
CA GLN A 123 -12.00 -11.74 12.67
C GLN A 123 -11.95 -13.18 12.18
N ALA A 124 -12.08 -14.14 13.09
CA ALA A 124 -11.97 -15.56 12.76
C ALA A 124 -13.13 -16.07 11.88
N SER A 125 -14.35 -15.57 12.09
CA SER A 125 -15.56 -16.02 11.39
C SER A 125 -15.54 -15.76 9.88
N THR A 126 -14.90 -14.68 9.46
CA THR A 126 -14.77 -14.30 8.04
C THR A 126 -13.35 -14.49 7.51
N ASN A 127 -12.43 -14.93 8.38
CA ASN A 127 -11.00 -14.96 8.13
C ASN A 127 -10.47 -13.59 7.64
N THR A 128 -10.91 -12.49 8.24
CA THR A 128 -10.51 -11.13 7.81
C THR A 128 -9.41 -10.60 8.70
N PHE A 129 -8.28 -10.23 8.11
CA PHE A 129 -7.18 -9.55 8.80
C PHE A 129 -7.02 -8.13 8.28
N ALA A 130 -6.73 -7.17 9.16
CA ALA A 130 -6.39 -5.80 8.79
C ALA A 130 -5.30 -5.21 9.69
N VAL A 131 -4.63 -4.19 9.16
CA VAL A 131 -3.64 -3.40 9.90
C VAL A 131 -4.03 -1.94 9.82
N VAL A 132 -4.01 -1.26 10.96
CA VAL A 132 -4.22 0.18 11.11
C VAL A 132 -2.94 0.78 11.69
N ASP A 133 -2.53 1.95 11.20
CA ASP A 133 -1.36 2.62 11.76
C ASP A 133 -1.65 3.28 13.12
N ALA A 134 -0.60 3.82 13.74
CA ALA A 134 -0.72 4.50 15.03
C ALA A 134 -1.68 5.70 15.04
N ASN A 135 -1.98 6.30 13.88
CA ASN A 135 -2.88 7.45 13.72
C ASN A 135 -4.34 7.02 13.45
N GLY A 136 -4.60 5.72 13.35
CA GLY A 136 -5.91 5.19 12.99
C GLY A 136 -6.15 5.12 11.48
N VAL A 137 -5.11 5.25 10.65
CA VAL A 137 -5.22 5.18 9.19
C VAL A 137 -5.00 3.74 8.74
N PRO A 138 -5.93 3.13 7.96
CA PRO A 138 -5.74 1.77 7.48
C PRO A 138 -4.47 1.60 6.63
N ARG A 139 -3.83 0.45 6.75
CA ARG A 139 -2.67 0.05 5.92
C ARG A 139 -3.03 -1.00 4.89
N THR A 140 -3.83 -2.00 5.28
CA THR A 140 -4.25 -3.12 4.44
C THR A 140 -5.41 -3.88 5.10
N MET A 141 -6.09 -4.71 4.31
CA MET A 141 -7.04 -5.75 4.71
C MET A 141 -6.86 -6.95 3.76
N PHE A 142 -6.97 -8.19 4.22
CA PHE A 142 -6.93 -9.39 3.36
C PHE A 142 -7.42 -10.62 4.13
N LYS A 143 -7.64 -11.74 3.43
CA LYS A 143 -7.87 -13.05 4.05
C LYS A 143 -6.56 -13.84 4.07
N PRO A 144 -5.97 -14.16 5.23
CA PRO A 144 -4.75 -14.94 5.28
C PRO A 144 -5.00 -16.40 4.90
N ASP A 145 -4.10 -16.99 4.10
CA ASP A 145 -4.18 -18.41 3.69
C ASP A 145 -4.17 -19.37 4.89
N ASP A 146 -3.35 -19.05 5.90
CA ASP A 146 -3.18 -19.84 7.14
C ASP A 146 -4.24 -19.56 8.22
N GLY A 147 -5.18 -18.65 7.96
CA GLY A 147 -6.26 -18.30 8.89
C GLY A 147 -5.80 -17.99 10.31
N ALA A 148 -6.35 -18.72 11.29
CA ALA A 148 -6.03 -18.52 12.71
C ALA A 148 -4.54 -18.75 13.03
N ALA A 149 -3.84 -19.59 12.26
CA ALA A 149 -2.41 -19.78 12.44
C ALA A 149 -1.61 -18.55 12.02
N TYR A 150 -2.05 -17.80 10.99
CA TYR A 150 -1.49 -16.49 10.66
C TYR A 150 -1.66 -15.51 11.83
N TRP A 151 -2.87 -15.45 12.38
CA TRP A 151 -3.17 -14.57 13.52
C TRP A 151 -2.32 -14.88 14.76
N ALA A 152 -2.14 -16.16 15.10
CA ALA A 152 -1.30 -16.56 16.22
C ALA A 152 0.16 -16.09 16.04
N LYS A 153 0.71 -16.19 14.82
CA LYS A 153 2.05 -15.71 14.48
C LYS A 153 2.15 -14.19 14.64
N GLU A 154 1.19 -13.44 14.10
CA GLU A 154 1.16 -11.97 14.21
C GLU A 154 1.06 -11.49 15.66
N LYS A 155 0.21 -12.13 16.49
CA LYS A 155 0.11 -11.84 17.93
C LYS A 155 1.44 -12.06 18.66
N ALA A 156 2.09 -13.20 18.42
CA ALA A 156 3.36 -13.52 19.06
C ALA A 156 4.49 -12.55 18.66
N ALA A 157 4.47 -12.06 17.41
CA ALA A 157 5.48 -11.13 16.90
C ALA A 157 5.23 -9.66 17.32
N ALA A 158 3.99 -9.28 17.63
CA ALA A 158 3.59 -7.89 17.87
C ALA A 158 4.47 -7.12 18.89
N PRO A 159 4.90 -7.69 20.04
CA PRO A 159 5.71 -6.98 21.03
C PRO A 159 7.15 -6.67 20.55
N THR A 160 7.65 -7.42 19.58
CA THR A 160 9.05 -7.29 19.09
C THR A 160 9.12 -6.72 17.67
N PHE A 161 7.97 -6.36 17.09
CA PHE A 161 7.88 -5.85 15.74
C PHE A 161 8.79 -4.62 15.54
N GLY A 162 9.64 -4.67 14.50
CA GLY A 162 10.58 -3.59 14.17
C GLY A 162 11.85 -3.52 15.03
N GLN A 163 11.99 -4.32 16.09
CA GLN A 163 13.15 -4.22 17.01
C GLN A 163 14.45 -4.78 16.41
N ARG A 164 14.39 -5.87 15.63
CA ARG A 164 15.60 -6.53 15.09
C ARG A 164 16.42 -5.68 14.11
N ARG A 165 15.85 -4.59 13.57
CA ARG A 165 16.58 -3.69 12.67
C ARG A 165 17.43 -2.65 13.39
N ARG A 166 17.26 -2.46 14.71
CA ARG A 166 18.02 -1.45 15.47
C ARG A 166 19.30 -1.99 16.13
N SER A 167 19.45 -3.31 16.22
CA SER A 167 20.61 -3.95 16.87
C SER A 167 21.83 -4.11 15.97
N GLY A 168 21.77 -3.64 14.71
CA GLY A 168 22.87 -3.70 13.74
C GLY A 168 23.64 -2.39 13.55
N GLU A 169 23.16 -1.27 14.12
CA GLU A 169 23.72 0.08 13.94
C GLU A 169 24.52 0.52 15.19
N SER A 170 25.30 -0.41 15.76
CA SER A 170 26.24 -0.12 16.84
C SER A 170 27.50 -0.96 16.64
N ARG A 171 28.32 -0.58 15.66
CA ARG A 171 29.71 -0.99 15.58
C ARG A 171 30.54 0.02 14.80
#